data_AF-A0A0C3C5K1-F1
#
_entry.id   AF-A0A0C3C5K1-F1
#
_cell.length_a   1.000
_cell.length_b   1.000
_cell.length_c   1.000
_cell.angle_alpha   90.00
_cell.angle_beta   90.00
_cell.angle_gamma   90.00
#
_symmetry.space_group_name_H-M   'P 1'
#
loop_
_entity.id
_entity.type
_entity.pdbx_description
1 polymer ?
#
loop_
_entity_poly.entity_id
_entity_poly.type
_entity_poly.pdbx_seq_one_letter_code
_entity_poly.pdbx_strand_id
1 'polypeptide(L)'
;MADDGIDPLKEAAILAKAQTKDEAHVPTLLQSFALQGPNGTYGVLVTDIIIILSMVLMLWHKGKPGSLWCTNTAHAVALALANLHATRIVHGDLPIGNLGFAFPQIAD
;
A
#
# COMPACT_ATOMS: atom_id res chain seq x y z
N MET A 1 28.95 -11.86 4.16
CA MET A 1 28.03 -11.11 3.30
C MET A 1 26.66 -11.40 3.87
N ALA A 2 26.16 -10.52 4.73
CA ALA A 2 24.86 -10.74 5.35
C ALA A 2 23.80 -10.54 4.27
N ASP A 3 22.90 -11.50 4.17
CA ASP A 3 21.69 -11.41 3.37
C ASP A 3 20.90 -10.22 3.89
N ASP A 4 20.92 -9.09 3.17
CA ASP A 4 20.02 -7.93 3.39
C ASP A 4 18.58 -8.30 2.96
N GLY A 5 18.19 -9.55 3.23
CA GLY A 5 16.91 -10.13 2.88
C GLY A 5 15.80 -9.30 3.50
N ILE A 6 14.79 -9.01 2.68
CA ILE A 6 13.55 -8.34 3.07
C ILE A 6 13.05 -9.03 4.34
N ASP A 7 13.16 -8.35 5.49
CA ASP A 7 12.66 -8.85 6.76
C ASP A 7 11.16 -8.53 6.84
N PRO A 8 10.27 -9.51 6.67
CA PRO A 8 8.83 -9.31 6.67
C PRO A 8 8.32 -8.76 8.01
N LEU A 9 9.04 -8.98 9.12
CA LEU A 9 8.69 -8.42 10.42
C LEU A 9 8.95 -6.92 10.46
N LYS A 10 10.03 -6.46 9.82
CA LYS A 10 10.34 -5.04 9.69
C LYS A 10 9.29 -4.32 8.86
N GLU A 11 8.87 -4.91 7.74
CA GLU A 11 7.82 -4.34 6.89
C GLU A 11 6.45 -4.31 7.61
N ALA A 12 6.08 -5.40 8.30
CA ALA A 12 4.88 -5.44 9.13
C ALA A 12 4.88 -4.33 10.19
N ALA A 13 6.01 -4.11 10.86
CA ALA A 13 6.14 -3.06 11.88
C ALA A 13 6.02 -1.65 11.27
N ILE A 14 6.57 -1.42 10.07
CA ILE A 14 6.43 -0.15 9.35
C ILE A 14 4.97 0.10 8.98
N LEU A 15 4.29 -0.90 8.40
CA LEU A 15 2.87 -0.79 8.04
C LEU A 15 1.98 -0.55 9.27
N ALA A 16 2.20 -1.31 10.35
CA ALA A 16 1.47 -1.12 11.60
C ALA A 16 1.67 0.28 12.19
N LYS A 17 2.88 0.84 12.06
CA LYS A 17 3.18 2.22 12.51
C LYS A 17 2.55 3.28 11.61
N ALA A 18 2.44 3.01 10.30
CA ALA A 18 1.86 3.93 9.33
C ALA A 18 0.34 4.05 9.45
N GLN A 19 -0.32 3.07 10.08
CA GLN A 19 -1.76 3.09 10.36
C GLN A 19 -2.09 4.11 11.46
N THR A 20 -2.41 5.34 11.08
CA THR A 20 -3.03 6.32 11.99
C THR A 20 -4.55 6.12 12.04
N LYS A 21 -5.18 6.43 13.18
CA LYS A 21 -6.61 6.16 13.45
C LYS A 21 -7.59 6.84 12.47
N ASP A 22 -7.15 7.88 11.76
CA ASP A 22 -7.99 8.66 10.86
C ASP A 22 -7.45 8.55 9.42
N GLU A 23 -8.28 7.98 8.54
CA GLU A 23 -8.20 8.04 7.06
C GLU A 23 -6.80 7.90 6.47
N ALA A 24 -6.13 6.78 6.74
CA ALA A 24 -4.84 6.50 6.13
C ALA A 24 -5.02 6.10 4.66
N HIS A 25 -4.55 6.94 3.74
CA HIS A 25 -4.32 6.58 2.32
C HIS A 25 -3.10 5.65 2.15
N VAL A 26 -2.93 4.72 3.09
CA VAL A 26 -1.85 3.73 3.16
C VAL A 26 -2.54 2.37 3.37
N PRO A 27 -2.06 1.28 2.72
CA PRO A 27 -2.64 -0.05 2.90
C PRO A 27 -2.73 -0.46 4.37
N THR A 28 -3.87 -1.00 4.79
CA THR A 28 -4.03 -1.52 6.16
C THR A 28 -3.38 -2.91 6.22
N LEU A 29 -2.41 -3.12 7.10
CA LEU A 29 -2.03 -4.44 7.58
C LEU A 29 -3.16 -5.03 8.44
N LEU A 30 -3.79 -6.08 7.94
CA LEU A 30 -4.86 -6.82 8.61
C LEU A 30 -4.30 -7.95 9.48
N GLN A 31 -3.28 -8.65 8.96
CA GLN A 31 -2.64 -9.76 9.66
C GLN A 31 -1.18 -9.93 9.19
N SER A 32 -0.32 -10.42 10.07
CA SER A 32 1.01 -10.92 9.71
C SER A 32 1.26 -12.25 10.40
N PHE A 33 1.88 -13.20 9.69
CA PHE A 33 2.22 -14.52 10.23
C PHE A 33 3.35 -15.18 9.43
N ALA A 34 3.87 -16.29 9.95
CA ALA A 34 4.86 -17.11 9.29
C ALA A 34 4.24 -18.45 8.86
N LEU A 35 4.54 -18.89 7.63
CA LEU A 35 4.11 -20.17 7.09
C LEU A 35 5.33 -21.07 6.86
N GLN A 36 5.29 -22.30 7.38
CA GLN A 36 6.32 -23.29 7.09
C GLN A 36 5.99 -24.04 5.80
N GLY A 37 6.82 -23.87 4.78
CA GLY A 37 6.72 -24.59 3.52
C GLY A 37 7.88 -25.58 3.31
N PRO A 38 7.84 -26.35 2.20
CA PRO A 38 8.85 -27.36 1.89
C PRO A 38 10.26 -26.79 1.70
N ASN A 39 10.37 -25.49 1.38
CA ASN A 39 11.65 -24.82 1.13
C ASN A 39 12.04 -23.81 2.22
N GLY A 40 11.35 -23.81 3.37
CA GLY A 40 11.65 -22.91 4.49
C GLY A 40 10.43 -22.15 5.02
N THR A 41 10.69 -21.14 5.83
CA THR A 41 9.67 -20.30 6.47
C THR A 41 9.44 -19.04 5.63
N TYR A 42 8.16 -18.73 5.36
CA TYR A 42 7.75 -17.55 4.61
C TYR A 42 7.00 -16.58 5.52
N GLY A 43 7.42 -15.31 5.53
CA GLY A 43 6.61 -14.25 6.14
C GLY A 43 5.47 -13.88 5.21
N VAL A 44 4.26 -13.77 5.76
CA VAL A 44 3.04 -13.44 5.02
C VAL A 44 2.42 -12.20 5.65
N LEU A 45 2.15 -11.20 4.82
CA LEU A 45 1.43 -9.98 5.18
C LEU A 45 0.08 -9.99 4.46
N VAL A 46 -0.98 -9.79 5.22
CA VAL A 46 -2.34 -9.68 4.70
C VAL A 46 -2.75 -8.22 4.80
N THR A 47 -3.15 -7.64 3.68
CA THR A 47 -3.59 -6.25 3.59
C THR A 47 -4.97 -6.14 2.95
N ASP A 48 -5.48 -4.91 2.86
CA ASP A 48 -6.62 -4.60 1.99
C ASP A 48 -6.36 -5.04 0.54
N ILE A 49 -7.46 -5.34 -0.16
CA ILE A 49 -7.43 -5.57 -1.61
C ILE A 49 -7.26 -4.22 -2.30
N ILE A 50 -6.22 -4.10 -3.12
CA ILE A 50 -5.88 -2.85 -3.82
C ILE A 50 -5.88 -3.11 -5.32
N ILE A 51 -6.61 -2.28 -6.07
CA ILE A 51 -6.51 -2.24 -7.52
C ILE A 51 -5.44 -1.20 -7.89
N ILE A 52 -4.38 -1.67 -8.55
CA ILE A 52 -3.23 -0.84 -8.92
C ILE A 52 -3.67 0.25 -9.93
N LEU A 53 -3.25 1.48 -9.67
CA LEU A 53 -3.62 2.68 -10.44
C LEU A 53 -3.25 2.54 -11.92
N SER A 54 -2.06 2.00 -12.22
CA SER A 54 -1.60 1.78 -13.60
C SER A 54 -2.56 0.89 -14.39
N MET A 55 -3.12 -0.14 -13.75
CA MET A 55 -4.10 -1.04 -14.37
C MET A 55 -5.42 -0.31 -14.66
N VAL A 56 -5.90 0.51 -13.72
CA VAL A 56 -7.11 1.34 -13.93
C VAL A 56 -6.91 2.30 -15.10
N LEU A 57 -5.76 2.96 -15.17
CA LEU A 57 -5.42 3.88 -16.26
C LEU A 57 -5.35 3.17 -17.62
N MET A 58 -4.82 1.94 -17.69
CA MET A 58 -4.79 1.15 -18.92
C MET A 58 -6.19 0.75 -19.39
N LEU A 59 -7.10 0.43 -18.47
CA LEU A 59 -8.49 0.09 -18.78
C LEU A 59 -9.32 1.31 -19.22
N TRP A 60 -8.81 2.52 -18.99
CA TRP A 60 -9.44 3.77 -19.43
C TRP A 60 -9.24 3.98 -20.94
N HIS A 61 -9.84 3.10 -21.72
CA HIS A 61 -9.59 2.93 -23.15
C HIS A 61 -10.02 4.10 -24.04
N LYS A 62 -10.67 5.15 -23.49
CA LYS A 62 -11.36 6.19 -24.29
C LYS A 62 -11.25 7.63 -23.76
N GLY A 63 -10.39 7.93 -22.78
CA GLY A 63 -10.25 9.31 -22.31
C GLY A 63 -9.18 9.50 -21.25
N LYS A 64 -8.71 10.75 -21.13
CA LYS A 64 -7.91 11.17 -19.97
C LYS A 64 -8.80 11.24 -18.74
N PRO A 65 -8.28 10.98 -17.53
CA PRO A 65 -9.00 11.25 -16.31
C PRO A 65 -9.46 12.72 -16.28
N GLY A 66 -10.67 12.97 -15.79
CA GLY A 66 -11.17 14.33 -15.60
C GLY A 66 -10.31 15.09 -14.58
N SER A 67 -10.25 16.42 -14.70
CA SER A 67 -9.43 17.26 -13.80
C SER A 67 -9.75 17.05 -12.33
N LEU A 68 -11.02 16.86 -11.98
CA LEU A 68 -11.44 16.60 -10.59
C LEU A 68 -10.87 15.29 -10.06
N TRP A 69 -10.84 14.23 -10.88
CA TRP A 69 -10.25 12.96 -10.51
C TRP A 69 -8.74 13.10 -10.25
N CYS A 70 -8.03 13.82 -11.12
CA CYS A 70 -6.60 14.07 -10.95
C CYS A 70 -6.32 14.84 -9.64
N THR A 71 -7.11 15.88 -9.36
CA THR A 71 -6.97 16.67 -8.13
C THR A 71 -7.22 15.83 -6.89
N ASN A 72 -8.27 15.00 -6.89
CA ASN A 72 -8.60 14.15 -5.75
C ASN A 72 -7.53 13.07 -5.52
N THR A 73 -7.03 12.43 -6.59
CA THR A 73 -5.95 11.45 -6.49
C THR A 73 -4.65 12.08 -5.99
N ALA A 74 -4.27 13.25 -6.50
CA ALA A 74 -3.09 13.97 -6.02
C ALA A 74 -3.21 14.39 -4.55
N HIS A 75 -4.40 14.85 -4.15
CA HIS A 75 -4.69 15.20 -2.75
C HIS A 75 -4.58 13.98 -1.83
N ALA A 76 -5.15 12.83 -2.22
CA ALA A 76 -5.05 11.59 -1.46
C ALA A 76 -3.59 11.12 -1.30
N VAL A 77 -2.79 11.18 -2.36
CA VAL A 77 -1.35 10.85 -2.31
C VAL A 77 -0.60 11.80 -1.39
N ALA A 78 -0.89 13.11 -1.44
CA ALA A 78 -0.27 14.08 -0.56
C ALA A 78 -0.60 13.82 0.92
N LEU A 79 -1.86 13.46 1.22
CA LEU A 79 -2.28 13.12 2.57
C LEU A 79 -1.63 11.80 3.05
N ALA A 80 -1.49 10.79 2.18
CA ALA A 80 -0.73 9.57 2.48
C ALA A 80 0.70 9.89 2.92
N LEU A 81 1.40 10.72 2.13
CA LEU A 81 2.77 11.13 2.41
C LEU A 81 2.88 11.96 3.69
N ALA A 82 1.91 12.86 3.94
CA ALA A 82 1.86 13.62 5.18
C ALA A 82 1.76 12.70 6.40
N ASN A 83 0.91 11.67 6.34
CA ASN A 83 0.76 10.68 7.40
C ASN A 83 2.04 9.84 7.61
N LEU A 84 2.67 9.39 6.53
CA LEU A 84 3.96 8.68 6.61
C LEU A 84 5.04 9.57 7.25
N HIS A 85 5.17 10.82 6.80
CA HIS A 85 6.18 11.74 7.34
C HIS A 85 5.92 12.11 8.80
N ALA A 86 4.65 12.24 9.22
CA ALA A 86 4.28 12.47 10.63
C ALA A 86 4.76 11.32 11.53
N THR A 87 4.81 10.09 11.01
CA THR A 87 5.31 8.90 11.72
C THR A 87 6.79 8.61 11.48
N ARG A 88 7.53 9.56 10.86
CA ARG A 88 8.96 9.45 10.53
C ARG A 88 9.26 8.32 9.54
N ILE A 89 8.32 7.99 8.66
CA ILE A 89 8.47 7.00 7.60
C ILE A 89 8.66 7.74 6.27
N VAL A 90 9.67 7.35 5.51
CA VAL A 90 9.89 7.81 4.14
C VAL A 90 9.62 6.62 3.22
N HIS A 91 8.70 6.76 2.25
CA HIS A 91 8.35 5.65 1.35
C HIS A 91 9.53 5.26 0.44
N GLY A 92 10.30 6.23 -0.05
CA GLY A 92 11.51 6.00 -0.86
C GLY A 92 11.28 5.53 -2.30
N ASP A 93 10.09 5.03 -2.64
CA ASP A 93 9.76 4.48 -3.97
C ASP A 93 8.26 4.67 -4.29
N LEU A 94 7.87 5.86 -4.78
CA LEU A 94 6.47 6.22 -5.05
C LEU A 94 6.14 6.40 -6.55
N PRO A 95 6.39 5.41 -7.43
CA PRO A 95 5.89 5.43 -8.80
C PRO A 95 4.39 5.12 -8.85
N ILE A 96 3.75 5.41 -9.99
CA ILE A 96 2.31 5.10 -10.24
C ILE A 96 1.98 3.62 -10.00
N GLY A 97 2.93 2.71 -10.17
CA GLY A 97 2.75 1.27 -9.92
C GLY A 97 2.56 0.91 -8.44
N ASN A 98 2.98 1.77 -7.52
CA ASN A 98 2.81 1.58 -6.07
C ASN A 98 1.62 2.37 -5.53
N LEU A 99 0.81 2.97 -6.40
CA LEU A 99 -0.44 3.62 -6.05
C LEU A 99 -1.61 2.73 -6.45
N GLY A 100 -2.70 2.81 -5.69
CA GLY A 100 -3.90 2.06 -6.02
C GLY A 100 -5.13 2.55 -5.28
N PHE A 101 -6.25 1.92 -5.58
CA PHE A 101 -7.53 2.16 -4.93
C PHE A 101 -7.88 0.97 -4.05
N ALA A 102 -8.29 1.26 -2.82
CA ALA A 102 -8.88 0.25 -1.95
C ALA A 102 -10.16 -0.29 -2.61
N PHE A 103 -10.25 -1.60 -2.75
CA PHE A 103 -11.45 -2.26 -3.22
C PHE A 103 -12.35 -2.57 -2.02
N PRO A 104 -13.66 -2.29 -2.09
CA PRO A 104 -14.56 -2.62 -1.00
C PRO A 104 -14.52 -4.13 -0.74
N GLN A 105 -14.25 -4.51 0.50
CA GLN A 105 -14.36 -5.90 0.93
C GLN A 105 -15.83 -6.27 0.98
N ILE A 106 -16.19 -7.44 0.43
CA ILE A 106 -17.52 -8.01 0.59
C ILE A 106 -17.60 -8.45 2.04
N ALA A 107 -18.43 -7.79 2.85
CA ALA A 107 -18.75 -8.28 4.19
C ALA A 107 -19.61 -9.54 4.05
N ASP A 108 -19.31 -10.56 4.85
CA ASP A 108 -20.12 -11.79 4.98
C ASP A 108 -21.54 -11.49 5.49
#